data_AF-K1ZHL5-F1
#
_entry.id   AF-K1ZHL5-F1
#
_cell.length_a   1.000
_cell.length_b   1.000
_cell.length_c   1.000
_cell.angle_alpha   90.00
_cell.angle_beta   90.00
_cell.angle_gamma   90.00
#
_symmetry.space_group_name_H-M   'P 1'
#
loop_
_entity.id
_entity.type
_entity.pdbx_description
1 polymer ?
#
loop_
_entity_poly.entity_id
_entity_poly.type
_entity_poly.pdbx_seq_one_letter_code
_entity_poly.pdbx_strand_id
1 'polypeptide(L)'
;MSIKNILDWSYWFHQPFIAVGFAKWFWILGFLALVLLGLVAKIARVYGKTIYGTTREALRRFGNLFLTTGLLGLLWMFFRQERVAFLAWRFWLVLWVVMFVWWAYKVVRFAIKRTPLISEEQAQKALKEKYLPKNK
;
A
#
# COMPACT_ATOMS: atom_id res chain seq x y z
N MET A 1 14.83 -15.63 18.77
CA MET A 1 15.85 -15.08 17.85
C MET A 1 16.65 -14.06 18.63
N SER A 2 17.99 -14.15 18.60
CA SER A 2 18.87 -13.14 19.21
C SER A 2 18.88 -11.89 18.33
N ILE A 3 18.81 -10.70 18.95
CA ILE A 3 18.81 -9.38 18.27
C ILE A 3 20.05 -9.22 17.38
N LYS A 4 21.14 -9.91 17.72
CA LYS A 4 22.40 -9.93 16.95
C LYS A 4 22.21 -10.41 15.51
N ASN A 5 21.28 -11.32 15.24
CA ASN A 5 21.06 -11.87 13.91
C ASN A 5 20.37 -10.88 12.94
N ILE A 6 19.79 -9.80 13.44
CA ILE A 6 19.09 -8.80 12.61
C ILE A 6 20.12 -7.90 11.90
N LEU A 7 21.27 -7.65 12.53
CA LEU A 7 22.37 -6.85 11.99
C LEU A 7 23.31 -7.64 11.06
N ASP A 8 23.18 -8.96 11.04
CA ASP A 8 24.02 -9.81 10.19
C ASP A 8 23.53 -9.79 8.74
N TRP A 9 24.35 -9.30 7.82
CA TRP A 9 24.03 -9.26 6.39
C TRP A 9 23.74 -10.66 5.84
N SER A 10 24.51 -11.66 6.28
CA SER A 10 24.36 -13.07 5.88
C SER A 10 22.96 -13.63 6.19
N TYR A 11 22.31 -13.15 7.27
CA TYR A 11 20.99 -13.61 7.68
C TYR A 11 19.89 -13.29 6.65
N TRP A 12 20.05 -12.18 5.91
CA TRP A 12 19.07 -11.69 4.93
C TRP A 12 19.24 -12.33 3.54
N PHE A 13 20.47 -12.71 3.19
CA PHE A 13 20.81 -13.33 1.90
C PHE A 13 20.82 -14.85 1.93
N HIS A 14 20.66 -15.46 3.12
CA HIS A 14 20.51 -16.91 3.22
C HIS A 14 19.09 -17.34 2.81
N GLN A 15 18.97 -18.39 1.99
CA GLN A 15 17.69 -18.98 1.63
C GLN A 15 17.04 -19.59 2.88
N PRO A 16 15.92 -19.04 3.37
CA PRO A 16 15.23 -19.65 4.49
C PRO A 16 14.54 -20.93 4.02
N PHE A 17 14.53 -21.94 4.89
CA PHE A 17 13.54 -23.02 4.78
C PHE A 17 12.11 -22.45 4.84
N ILE A 18 11.16 -23.26 4.36
CA ILE A 18 9.72 -22.96 4.34
C ILE A 18 9.28 -22.25 5.63
N ALA A 19 8.43 -21.23 5.52
CA ALA A 19 7.80 -20.63 6.69
C ALA A 19 6.94 -21.68 7.40
N VAL A 20 7.28 -22.03 8.64
CA VAL A 20 6.60 -23.07 9.43
C VAL A 20 5.94 -22.46 10.66
N GLY A 21 4.87 -23.11 11.13
CA GLY A 21 4.16 -22.75 12.36
C GLY A 21 3.49 -21.37 12.35
N PHE A 22 3.55 -20.69 13.49
CA PHE A 22 2.87 -19.41 13.73
C PHE A 22 3.32 -18.30 12.78
N ALA A 23 4.62 -18.23 12.45
CA ALA A 23 5.16 -17.18 11.59
C ALA A 23 4.54 -17.21 10.19
N LYS A 24 4.24 -18.40 9.64
CA LYS A 24 3.57 -18.54 8.34
C LYS A 24 2.19 -17.87 8.37
N TRP A 25 1.38 -18.24 9.35
CA TRP A 25 0.02 -17.72 9.50
C TRP A 25 0.01 -16.23 9.77
N PHE A 26 0.93 -15.73 10.61
CA PHE A 26 1.09 -14.31 10.87
C PHE A 26 1.31 -13.51 9.57
N TRP A 27 2.23 -13.94 8.71
CA TRP A 27 2.50 -13.26 7.44
C TRP A 27 1.34 -13.36 6.45
N ILE A 28 0.75 -14.55 6.29
CA ILE A 28 -0.40 -14.74 5.39
C ILE A 28 -1.59 -13.88 5.83
N LEU A 29 -1.94 -13.91 7.12
CA LEU A 29 -3.02 -13.10 7.67
C LEU A 29 -2.72 -11.61 7.56
N GLY A 30 -1.47 -11.19 7.80
CA GLY A 30 -1.04 -9.81 7.62
C GLY A 30 -1.22 -9.33 6.19
N PHE A 31 -0.74 -10.08 5.19
CA PHE A 31 -0.92 -9.71 3.78
C PHE A 31 -2.38 -9.77 3.33
N LEU A 32 -3.14 -10.76 3.82
CA LEU A 32 -4.57 -10.87 3.54
C LEU A 32 -5.33 -9.66 4.11
N ALA A 33 -5.01 -9.23 5.34
CA ALA A 33 -5.58 -8.04 5.94
C ALA A 33 -5.28 -6.79 5.11
N LEU A 34 -4.06 -6.63 4.57
CA LEU A 34 -3.73 -5.54 3.66
C LEU A 34 -4.58 -5.58 2.38
N VAL A 35 -4.76 -6.76 1.78
CA VAL A 35 -5.64 -6.90 0.60
C VAL A 35 -7.07 -6.48 0.96
N LEU A 36 -7.61 -6.95 2.08
CA LEU A 36 -8.97 -6.61 2.53
C LEU A 36 -9.11 -5.10 2.77
N LEU A 37 -8.15 -4.47 3.45
CA LEU A 37 -8.13 -3.02 3.66
C LEU A 37 -8.12 -2.25 2.33
N GLY A 38 -7.31 -2.71 1.37
CA GLY A 38 -7.26 -2.11 0.04
C GLY A 38 -8.57 -2.26 -0.73
N LEU A 39 -9.25 -3.40 -0.58
CA LEU A 39 -10.54 -3.70 -1.19
C LEU A 39 -11.66 -2.87 -0.59
N VAL A 40 -11.71 -2.75 0.75
CA VAL A 40 -12.63 -1.87 1.48
C VAL A 40 -12.42 -0.41 1.05
N ALA A 41 -11.17 0.06 0.95
CA ALA A 41 -10.89 1.41 0.47
C ALA A 41 -11.40 1.64 -0.97
N LYS A 42 -11.30 0.63 -1.84
CA LYS A 42 -11.82 0.68 -3.22
C LYS A 42 -13.35 0.68 -3.25
N ILE A 43 -14.01 -0.15 -2.45
CA ILE A 43 -15.48 -0.19 -2.31
C ILE A 43 -15.98 1.14 -1.75
N ALA A 44 -15.40 1.63 -0.65
CA ALA A 44 -15.76 2.91 -0.05
C ALA A 44 -15.64 4.06 -1.07
N ARG A 45 -14.62 4.03 -1.95
CA ARG A 45 -14.48 5.01 -3.03
C ARG A 45 -15.59 4.95 -4.08
N VAL A 46 -16.12 3.76 -4.37
CA VAL A 46 -17.15 3.53 -5.41
C VAL A 46 -18.55 3.84 -4.87
N TYR A 47 -18.85 3.38 -3.65
CA TYR A 47 -20.18 3.50 -3.05
C TYR A 47 -20.35 4.70 -2.11
N GLY A 48 -19.25 5.34 -1.70
CA GLY A 48 -19.26 6.51 -0.84
C GLY A 48 -19.74 7.75 -1.58
N LYS A 49 -21.06 7.96 -1.60
CA LYS A 49 -21.71 9.16 -2.19
C LYS A 49 -21.25 10.48 -1.54
N THR A 50 -20.74 10.43 -0.31
CA THR A 50 -20.30 11.59 0.49
C THR A 50 -18.79 11.84 0.45
N ILE A 51 -18.03 11.06 -0.33
CA ILE A 51 -16.57 11.22 -0.40
C ILE A 51 -16.21 12.24 -1.48
N TYR A 52 -15.93 13.47 -1.05
CA TYR A 52 -15.48 14.57 -1.90
C TYR A 52 -14.13 14.27 -2.58
N GLY A 53 -13.87 14.92 -3.72
CA GLY A 53 -12.85 14.54 -4.71
C GLY A 53 -11.46 14.26 -4.16
N THR A 54 -11.01 15.03 -3.18
CA THR A 54 -9.68 14.91 -2.59
C THR A 54 -9.53 13.65 -1.73
N THR A 55 -10.53 13.37 -0.90
CA THR A 55 -10.62 12.14 -0.10
C THR A 55 -10.79 10.92 -1.01
N ARG A 56 -11.51 11.06 -2.13
CA ARG A 56 -11.70 10.00 -3.13
C ARG A 56 -10.40 9.62 -3.83
N GLU A 57 -9.55 10.59 -4.11
CA GLU A 57 -8.22 10.38 -4.71
C GLU A 57 -7.22 9.80 -3.70
N ALA A 58 -7.29 10.24 -2.43
CA ALA A 58 -6.52 9.61 -1.36
C ALA A 58 -6.91 8.14 -1.19
N LEU A 59 -8.21 7.81 -1.10
CA LEU A 59 -8.70 6.43 -1.02
C LEU A 59 -8.27 5.58 -2.23
N ARG A 60 -8.22 6.16 -3.43
CA ARG A 60 -7.69 5.47 -4.62
C ARG A 60 -6.23 5.06 -4.42
N ARG A 61 -5.41 5.97 -3.93
CA ARG A 61 -3.97 5.75 -3.74
C ARG A 61 -3.69 4.78 -2.60
N PHE A 62 -4.38 4.92 -1.47
CA PHE A 62 -4.31 3.97 -0.36
C PHE A 62 -4.82 2.59 -0.77
N GLY A 63 -5.97 2.52 -1.44
CA GLY A 63 -6.53 1.25 -1.94
C GLY A 63 -5.58 0.53 -2.88
N ASN A 64 -4.98 1.25 -3.84
CA ASN A 64 -3.98 0.69 -4.74
C ASN A 64 -2.72 0.24 -4.00
N LEU A 65 -2.21 1.02 -3.06
CA LEU A 65 -1.04 0.67 -2.26
C LEU A 65 -1.29 -0.62 -1.48
N PHE A 66 -2.39 -0.71 -0.74
CA PHE A 66 -2.72 -1.88 0.08
C PHE A 66 -3.03 -3.13 -0.76
N LEU A 67 -3.74 -2.98 -1.88
CA LEU A 67 -4.01 -4.10 -2.78
C LEU A 67 -2.73 -4.64 -3.43
N THR A 68 -1.93 -3.77 -4.02
CA THR A 68 -0.70 -4.20 -4.74
C THR A 68 0.32 -4.79 -3.78
N THR A 69 0.53 -4.17 -2.63
CA THR A 69 1.50 -4.65 -1.64
C THR A 69 1.01 -5.92 -0.96
N GLY A 70 -0.28 -6.03 -0.61
CA GLY A 70 -0.88 -7.26 -0.09
C GLY A 70 -0.84 -8.43 -1.09
N LEU A 71 -1.19 -8.19 -2.35
CA LEU A 71 -1.12 -9.22 -3.41
C LEU A 71 0.32 -9.67 -3.68
N LEU A 72 1.26 -8.72 -3.80
CA LEU A 72 2.68 -9.05 -3.95
C LEU A 72 3.22 -9.83 -2.75
N GLY A 73 2.79 -9.49 -1.53
CA GLY A 73 3.18 -10.21 -0.31
C GLY A 73 2.65 -11.65 -0.28
N LEU A 74 1.38 -11.85 -0.68
CA LEU A 74 0.80 -13.20 -0.82
C LEU A 74 1.50 -14.01 -1.91
N LEU A 75 1.76 -13.40 -3.07
CA LEU A 75 2.46 -14.03 -4.18
C LEU A 75 3.88 -14.43 -3.77
N TRP A 76 4.58 -13.57 -3.04
CA TRP A 76 5.90 -13.89 -2.51
C TRP A 76 5.85 -15.05 -1.51
N MET A 77 4.87 -15.08 -0.60
CA MET A 77 4.66 -16.20 0.32
C MET A 77 4.37 -17.51 -0.41
N PHE A 78 3.65 -17.46 -1.53
CA PHE A 78 3.43 -18.63 -2.39
C PHE A 78 4.75 -19.16 -2.97
N PHE A 79 5.56 -18.31 -3.61
CA PHE A 79 6.86 -18.73 -4.15
C PHE A 79 7.82 -19.25 -3.07
N ARG A 80 7.73 -18.70 -1.86
CA ARG A 80 8.48 -19.18 -0.71
C ARG A 80 8.04 -20.58 -0.25
N GLN A 81 6.76 -20.90 -0.36
CA GLN A 81 6.23 -22.22 -0.03
C GLN A 81 6.65 -23.27 -1.09
N GLU A 82 6.65 -22.88 -2.37
CA GLU A 82 7.11 -23.68 -3.51
C GLU A 82 8.64 -23.84 -3.59
N ARG A 83 9.38 -23.28 -2.62
CA ARG A 83 10.85 -23.32 -2.54
C ARG A 83 11.56 -22.83 -3.83
N VAL A 84 10.98 -21.85 -4.53
CA VAL A 84 11.62 -21.27 -5.71
C VAL A 84 12.95 -20.63 -5.29
N ALA A 85 14.06 -21.15 -5.82
CA ALA A 85 15.40 -20.91 -5.30
C ALA A 85 15.73 -19.43 -5.06
N PHE A 86 15.45 -18.56 -6.05
CA PHE A 86 15.76 -17.13 -5.98
C PHE A 86 14.65 -16.30 -5.31
N LEU A 87 13.37 -16.64 -5.52
CA LEU A 87 12.23 -15.86 -5.02
C LEU A 87 11.93 -16.13 -3.54
N ALA A 88 12.40 -17.24 -2.98
CA ALA A 88 12.17 -17.59 -1.57
C ALA A 88 13.07 -16.84 -0.58
N TRP A 89 14.04 -16.04 -1.05
CA TRP A 89 15.02 -15.35 -0.20
C TRP A 89 14.37 -14.30 0.72
N ARG A 90 14.92 -14.15 1.94
CA ARG A 90 14.46 -13.11 2.90
C ARG A 90 14.72 -11.69 2.38
N PHE A 91 15.70 -11.52 1.49
CA PHE A 91 15.98 -10.27 0.79
C PHE A 91 14.71 -9.62 0.20
N TRP A 92 13.83 -10.41 -0.40
CA TRP A 92 12.59 -9.90 -0.99
C TRP A 92 11.64 -9.29 0.04
N LEU A 93 11.65 -9.78 1.28
CA LEU A 93 10.86 -9.18 2.36
C LEU A 93 11.39 -7.78 2.70
N VAL A 94 12.71 -7.61 2.78
CA VAL A 94 13.33 -6.29 3.00
C VAL A 94 12.99 -5.35 1.86
N LEU A 95 13.16 -5.80 0.61
CA LEU A 95 12.80 -5.04 -0.57
C LEU A 95 11.33 -4.62 -0.55
N TRP A 96 10.44 -5.56 -0.21
CA TRP A 96 9.01 -5.30 -0.09
C TRP A 96 8.71 -4.24 0.97
N VAL A 97 9.33 -4.33 2.15
CA VAL A 97 9.15 -3.35 3.24
C VAL A 97 9.66 -1.97 2.81
N VAL A 98 10.82 -1.89 2.17
CA VAL A 98 11.38 -0.62 1.66
C VAL A 98 10.45 0.00 0.61
N MET A 99 9.96 -0.79 -0.35
CA MET A 99 9.00 -0.33 -1.34
C MET A 99 7.69 0.13 -0.70
N PHE A 100 7.17 -0.63 0.26
CA PHE A 100 5.97 -0.29 1.01
C PHE A 100 6.12 1.04 1.74
N VAL A 101 7.20 1.23 2.49
CA VAL A 101 7.48 2.47 3.25
C VAL A 101 7.65 3.66 2.32
N TRP A 102 8.43 3.51 1.25
CA TRP A 102 8.64 4.58 0.26
C TRP A 102 7.32 5.01 -0.41
N TRP A 103 6.50 4.03 -0.79
CA TRP A 103 5.21 4.32 -1.42
C TRP A 103 4.21 4.89 -0.42
N ALA A 104 4.17 4.36 0.80
CA ALA A 104 3.33 4.87 1.89
C ALA A 104 3.68 6.32 2.20
N TYR A 105 4.98 6.67 2.27
CA TYR A 105 5.43 8.05 2.42
C TYR A 105 4.90 8.96 1.30
N LYS A 106 4.96 8.53 0.04
CA LYS A 106 4.40 9.30 -1.08
C LYS A 106 2.88 9.49 -0.98
N VAL A 107 2.14 8.46 -0.55
CA VAL A 107 0.69 8.51 -0.38
C VAL A 107 0.31 9.42 0.80
N VAL A 108 0.99 9.29 1.94
CA VAL A 108 0.77 10.12 3.13
C VAL A 108 1.13 11.58 2.85
N ARG A 109 2.29 11.84 2.23
CA ARG A 109 2.67 13.20 1.82
C ARG A 109 1.62 13.82 0.90
N PHE A 110 1.05 13.05 -0.02
CA PHE A 110 -0.04 13.51 -0.88
C PHE A 110 -1.31 13.79 -0.06
N ALA A 111 -1.70 12.88 0.83
CA ALA A 111 -2.89 13.04 1.67
C ALA A 111 -2.80 14.21 2.66
N ILE A 112 -1.60 14.61 3.09
CA ILE A 112 -1.42 15.74 4.02
C ILE A 112 -1.22 17.05 3.25
N LYS A 113 -0.29 17.10 2.29
CA LYS A 113 0.07 18.37 1.61
C LYS A 113 -0.87 18.75 0.48
N ARG A 114 -1.37 17.79 -0.29
CA ARG A 114 -2.16 18.06 -1.51
C ARG A 114 -3.66 18.24 -1.21
N THR A 115 -4.10 17.78 -0.05
CA THR A 115 -5.50 17.86 0.37
C THR A 115 -6.02 19.30 0.56
N PRO A 116 -5.29 20.21 1.25
CA PRO A 116 -5.73 21.60 1.37
C PRO A 116 -5.64 22.40 0.05
N LEU A 117 -4.61 22.14 -0.76
CA LEU A 117 -4.41 22.83 -2.04
C LEU A 117 -5.52 22.55 -3.07
N ILE A 118 -6.03 21.32 -3.12
CA ILE A 118 -7.12 20.97 -4.05
C ILE A 118 -8.45 21.63 -3.62
N SER A 119 -8.72 21.80 -2.32
CA SER A 119 -9.91 22.55 -1.88
C SER A 119 -9.84 24.02 -2.27
N GLU A 120 -8.67 24.65 -2.19
CA GLU A 120 -8.49 26.06 -2.60
C GLU A 120 -8.62 26.23 -4.12
N GLU A 121 -8.03 25.33 -4.91
CA GLU A 121 -8.19 25.35 -6.37
C GLU A 121 -9.65 25.13 -6.81
N GLN A 122 -10.39 24.25 -6.11
CA GLN A 122 -11.81 24.03 -6.37
C GLN A 122 -12.68 25.23 -5.97
N ALA A 123 -12.38 25.88 -4.84
CA ALA A 123 -13.06 27.11 -4.43
C ALA A 123 -12.81 28.24 -5.44
N GLN A 124 -11.57 28.39 -5.93
CA GLN A 124 -11.25 29.37 -6.96
C GLN A 124 -11.90 29.06 -8.31
N LYS A 125 -11.98 27.79 -8.72
CA LYS A 125 -12.71 27.39 -9.93
C LYS A 125 -14.21 27.64 -9.80
N ALA A 126 -14.82 27.32 -8.66
CA ALA A 126 -16.24 27.60 -8.40
C ALA A 126 -16.54 29.11 -8.41
N LEU A 127 -15.64 29.94 -7.87
CA LEU A 127 -15.73 31.38 -7.99
C LEU A 127 -15.62 31.82 -9.45
N LYS A 128 -14.62 31.36 -10.21
CA LYS A 128 -14.47 31.72 -11.63
C LYS A 128 -15.68 31.29 -12.46
N GLU A 129 -16.22 30.09 -12.26
CA GLU A 129 -17.43 29.60 -12.94
C GLU A 129 -18.69 30.36 -12.56
N LYS A 130 -18.77 30.93 -11.34
CA LYS A 130 -19.89 31.80 -10.94
C LYS A 130 -19.91 33.11 -11.72
N TYR A 131 -18.75 33.59 -12.16
CA TYR A 131 -18.59 34.88 -12.85
C TYR A 131 -18.36 34.74 -14.37
N LEU A 132 -18.12 33.52 -14.87
CA LEU A 132 -17.99 33.25 -16.30
C LEU A 132 -19.35 32.91 -16.91
N PRO A 133 -19.77 33.58 -18.01
CA PRO A 133 -21.00 33.24 -18.69
C PRO A 133 -20.91 31.80 -19.22
N LYS A 134 -21.88 30.96 -18.84
CA LYS A 134 -22.05 29.64 -19.46
C LYS A 134 -22.39 29.87 -20.92
N ASN A 135 -21.47 29.52 -21.82
CA ASN A 135 -21.77 29.52 -23.24
C ASN A 135 -22.86 28.46 -23.49
N LYS A 136 -23.95 28.87 -24.14
CA LYS A 136 -25.12 28.03 -24.44
C LYS A 136 -24.77 26.90 -25.39
#